data_AF-A7UBB4-F1
#
_entry.id   AF-A7UBB4-F1
#
_cell.length_a   1.000
_cell.length_b   1.000
_cell.length_c   1.000
_cell.angle_alpha   90.00
_cell.angle_beta   90.00
_cell.angle_gamma   90.00
#
_symmetry.space_group_name_H-M   'P 1'
#
loop_
_entity.id
_entity.type
_entity.pdbx_description
1 polymer ?
#
loop_
_entity_poly.entity_id
_entity_poly.type
_entity_poly.pdbx_seq_one_letter_code
_entity_poly.pdbx_strand_id
1 'polypeptide(L)'
;AKAISRLQSLPSGNLSLLCDVLVKEVSELTGYDRVMVYKFHEDEHGEVVAECRRPDLEPYLGLHYPATDIPQASRFLIMRNKVRMIYDCLAPSVQVIQDKRLDQPLSLGGSTLRAPYGCHAQYMANMGS
;
A
#
# COMPACT_ATOMS: atom_id res chain seq x y z
N ALA A 1 -12.29 18.40 -6.31
CA ALA A 1 -10.98 18.32 -5.62
C ALA A 1 -9.88 18.64 -6.62
N LYS A 2 -8.96 19.55 -6.30
CA LYS A 2 -7.92 20.06 -7.20
C LYS A 2 -7.11 18.95 -7.88
N ALA A 3 -6.75 17.90 -7.13
CA ALA A 3 -6.01 16.73 -7.62
C ALA A 3 -6.74 15.98 -8.75
N ILE A 4 -8.03 15.70 -8.58
CA ILE A 4 -8.84 14.99 -9.58
C ILE A 4 -8.92 15.81 -10.87
N SER A 5 -9.15 17.12 -10.76
CA SER A 5 -9.20 18.01 -11.94
C SER A 5 -7.86 18.06 -12.68
N ARG A 6 -6.74 18.05 -11.97
CA ARG A 6 -5.40 17.95 -12.59
C ARG A 6 -5.23 16.63 -13.34
N LEU A 7 -5.57 15.50 -12.73
CA LEU A 7 -5.50 14.18 -13.38
C LEU A 7 -6.38 14.10 -14.63
N GLN A 8 -7.59 14.66 -14.59
CA GLN A 8 -8.52 14.71 -15.72
C GLN A 8 -8.03 15.60 -16.88
N SER A 9 -7.14 16.55 -16.61
CA SER A 9 -6.58 17.45 -17.62
C SER A 9 -5.33 16.92 -18.32
N LEU A 10 -4.79 15.77 -17.88
CA LEU A 10 -3.61 15.17 -18.47
C LEU A 10 -3.89 14.61 -19.87
N PRO A 11 -2.90 14.65 -20.79
CA PRO A 11 -3.04 14.05 -22.10
C PRO A 11 -3.26 12.53 -21.98
N SER A 12 -4.24 12.02 -22.70
CA SER A 12 -4.52 10.58 -22.79
C SER A 12 -3.35 9.81 -23.42
N GLY A 13 -3.20 8.54 -23.05
CA GLY A 13 -2.22 7.63 -23.66
C GLY A 13 -0.82 7.67 -23.04
N ASN A 14 -0.58 8.46 -22.00
CA ASN A 14 0.70 8.49 -21.29
C ASN A 14 0.55 8.01 -19.83
N LEU A 15 0.68 6.69 -19.62
CA LEU A 15 0.57 6.07 -18.30
C LEU A 15 1.68 6.51 -17.35
N SER A 16 2.91 6.70 -17.85
CA SER A 16 4.04 7.16 -17.04
C SER A 16 3.78 8.54 -16.46
N LEU A 17 3.33 9.49 -17.28
CA LEU A 17 2.95 10.83 -16.82
C LEU A 17 1.81 10.78 -15.80
N LEU A 18 0.81 9.92 -16.01
CA LEU A 18 -0.29 9.74 -15.07
C LEU A 18 0.22 9.28 -13.69
N CYS A 19 1.08 8.27 -13.66
CA CYS A 19 1.66 7.75 -12.43
C CYS A 19 2.53 8.80 -11.71
N ASP A 20 3.35 9.55 -12.45
CA ASP A 20 4.21 10.61 -11.90
C ASP A 20 3.42 11.75 -11.26
N VAL A 21 2.29 12.13 -11.87
CA VAL A 21 1.40 13.14 -11.28
C VAL A 21 0.67 12.57 -10.08
N LEU A 22 0.19 11.31 -10.16
CA LEU A 22 -0.54 10.67 -9.09
C LEU A 22 0.27 10.58 -7.78
N VAL A 23 1.53 10.16 -7.84
CA VAL A 23 2.37 10.06 -6.63
C VAL A 23 2.60 11.42 -5.97
N LYS A 24 2.69 12.50 -6.77
CA LYS A 24 2.83 13.88 -6.25
C LYS A 24 1.56 14.35 -5.57
N GLU A 25 0.41 14.19 -6.21
CA GLU A 25 -0.89 14.60 -5.64
C GLU A 25 -1.21 13.84 -4.34
N VAL A 26 -0.92 12.53 -4.30
CA VAL A 26 -1.13 11.72 -3.08
C VAL A 26 -0.13 12.10 -1.99
N SER A 27 1.12 12.38 -2.33
CA SER A 27 2.12 12.89 -1.37
C SER A 27 1.69 14.22 -0.76
N GLU A 28 1.30 15.21 -1.58
CA GLU A 28 0.78 16.51 -1.12
C GLU A 28 -0.46 16.37 -0.24
N LEU A 29 -1.33 15.40 -0.53
CA LEU A 29 -2.57 15.17 0.22
C LEU A 29 -2.34 14.51 1.58
N THR A 30 -1.37 13.59 1.67
CA THR A 30 -1.22 12.69 2.83
C THR A 30 -0.04 13.03 3.71
N GLY A 31 0.99 13.70 3.18
CA GLY A 31 2.22 14.01 3.90
C GLY A 31 3.12 12.82 4.19
N TYR A 32 2.92 11.66 3.54
CA TYR A 32 3.85 10.52 3.67
C TYR A 32 5.22 10.88 3.09
N ASP A 33 6.29 10.47 3.78
CA ASP A 33 7.67 10.67 3.34
C ASP A 33 8.00 9.97 2.00
N ARG A 34 7.23 8.93 1.64
CA ARG A 34 7.32 8.21 0.36
C ARG A 34 5.94 7.78 -0.12
N VAL A 35 5.66 8.04 -1.38
CA VAL A 35 4.48 7.57 -2.12
C VAL A 35 4.94 6.99 -3.45
N MET A 36 4.42 5.81 -3.81
CA MET A 36 4.84 5.10 -5.01
C MET A 36 3.68 4.43 -5.73
N VAL A 37 3.84 4.22 -7.04
CA VAL A 37 2.98 3.33 -7.82
C VAL A 37 3.73 2.01 -7.99
N TYR A 38 3.13 0.93 -7.48
CA TYR A 38 3.63 -0.43 -7.60
C TYR A 38 2.81 -1.19 -8.64
N LYS A 39 3.45 -1.61 -9.73
CA LYS A 39 2.83 -2.32 -10.85
C LYS A 39 3.10 -3.81 -10.73
N PHE A 40 2.07 -4.64 -10.82
CA PHE A 40 2.23 -6.09 -10.97
C PHE A 40 2.48 -6.45 -12.45
N HIS A 41 3.41 -7.37 -12.68
CA HIS A 41 3.71 -7.97 -13.97
C HIS A 41 3.00 -9.32 -14.15
N GLU A 42 3.13 -9.93 -15.32
CA GLU A 42 2.38 -11.14 -15.72
C GLU A 42 2.71 -12.36 -14.86
N ASP A 43 3.96 -12.50 -14.43
CA ASP A 43 4.47 -13.53 -13.51
C ASP A 43 4.26 -13.18 -12.03
N GLU A 44 3.36 -12.24 -11.75
CA GLU A 44 2.94 -11.80 -10.44
C GLU A 44 3.98 -11.03 -9.61
N HIS A 45 5.23 -10.86 -10.04
CA HIS A 45 6.16 -9.96 -9.36
C HIS A 45 5.72 -8.50 -9.55
N GLY A 46 6.33 -7.55 -8.83
CA GLY A 46 6.01 -6.15 -9.08
C GLY A 46 7.19 -5.20 -9.04
N GLU A 47 6.94 -4.01 -9.58
CA GLU A 47 7.93 -2.99 -9.88
C GLU A 47 7.42 -1.62 -9.40
N VAL A 48 8.32 -0.81 -8.85
CA VAL A 48 8.03 0.60 -8.55
C VAL A 48 8.20 1.42 -9.83
N VAL A 49 7.09 1.83 -10.45
CA VAL A 49 7.08 2.51 -11.77
C VAL A 49 6.99 4.04 -11.68
N ALA A 50 6.63 4.57 -10.50
CA ALA A 50 6.66 6.00 -10.20
C ALA A 50 6.84 6.20 -8.69
N GLU A 51 7.50 7.27 -8.30
CA GLU A 51 7.83 7.55 -6.90
C GLU A 51 7.90 9.06 -6.62
N CYS A 52 7.36 9.46 -5.47
CA CYS A 52 7.59 10.76 -4.84
C CYS A 52 8.07 10.50 -3.41
N ARG A 53 9.24 11.01 -3.06
CA ARG A 53 9.87 10.76 -1.75
C ARG A 53 10.58 12.00 -1.21
N ARG A 54 10.86 12.00 0.09
CA ARG A 54 11.79 12.94 0.71
C ARG A 54 13.20 12.78 0.10
N PRO A 55 13.95 13.88 -0.17
CA PRO A 55 15.22 13.82 -0.91
C PRO A 55 16.32 12.97 -0.27
N ASP A 56 16.33 12.83 1.04
CA ASP A 56 17.31 12.08 1.84
C ASP A 56 17.09 10.56 1.90
N LEU A 57 15.93 10.07 1.44
CA LEU A 57 15.65 8.63 1.42
C LEU A 57 16.24 7.96 0.17
N GLU A 58 16.65 6.69 0.24
CA GLU A 58 17.08 5.97 -0.98
C GLU A 58 15.91 5.76 -1.97
N PRO A 59 16.10 5.93 -3.29
CA PRO A 59 15.03 5.71 -4.25
C PRO A 59 14.68 4.22 -4.41
N TYR A 60 13.39 3.91 -4.54
CA TYR A 60 12.94 2.56 -4.92
C TYR A 60 12.51 2.46 -6.38
N LEU A 61 12.44 3.59 -7.10
CA LEU A 61 12.07 3.64 -8.50
C LEU A 61 12.88 2.65 -9.36
N GLY A 62 12.18 1.80 -10.11
CA GLY A 62 12.77 0.76 -10.97
C GLY A 62 13.17 -0.54 -10.26
N LEU A 63 13.02 -0.65 -8.94
CA LEU A 63 13.27 -1.90 -8.23
C LEU A 63 12.12 -2.89 -8.45
N HIS A 64 12.49 -4.16 -8.63
CA HIS A 64 11.58 -5.29 -8.76
C HIS A 64 11.58 -6.13 -7.48
N TYR A 65 10.40 -6.61 -7.09
CA TYR A 65 10.17 -7.37 -5.87
C TYR A 65 9.43 -8.66 -6.20
N PRO A 66 9.77 -9.78 -5.54
CA PRO A 66 9.21 -11.09 -5.86
C PRO A 66 7.71 -11.16 -5.56
N ALA A 67 6.99 -12.00 -6.31
CA ALA A 67 5.55 -12.20 -6.14
C ALA A 67 5.16 -12.58 -4.70
N THR A 68 6.06 -13.26 -3.98
CA THR A 68 5.90 -13.74 -2.61
C THR A 68 5.80 -12.63 -1.57
N ASP A 69 6.28 -11.41 -1.86
CA ASP A 69 6.20 -10.27 -0.93
C ASP A 69 4.76 -9.82 -0.70
N ILE A 70 3.89 -10.00 -1.70
CA ILE A 70 2.45 -9.73 -1.61
C ILE A 70 1.69 -11.02 -1.96
N PRO A 71 1.36 -11.86 -0.96
CA PRO A 71 0.65 -13.12 -1.18
C PRO A 71 -0.70 -12.91 -1.88
N GLN A 72 -1.14 -13.93 -2.64
CA GLN A 72 -2.41 -13.87 -3.39
C GLN A 72 -3.63 -13.52 -2.52
N ALA A 73 -3.67 -14.00 -1.27
CA ALA A 73 -4.72 -13.65 -0.30
C ALA A 73 -4.76 -12.14 0.02
N SER A 74 -3.60 -11.49 0.12
CA SER A 74 -3.50 -10.04 0.33
C SER A 74 -3.98 -9.28 -0.90
N ARG A 75 -3.61 -9.72 -2.11
CA ARG A 75 -4.08 -9.11 -3.37
C ARG A 75 -5.59 -9.17 -3.50
N PHE A 76 -6.18 -10.34 -3.19
CA PHE A 76 -7.62 -10.51 -3.15
C PHE A 76 -8.29 -9.54 -2.16
N LEU A 77 -7.71 -9.38 -0.96
CA LEU A 77 -8.23 -8.43 0.03
C LEU A 77 -8.12 -6.98 -0.42
N ILE A 78 -7.09 -6.59 -1.18
CA ILE A 78 -6.93 -5.24 -1.74
C ILE A 78 -8.02 -4.95 -2.77
N MET A 79 -8.40 -5.94 -3.59
CA MET A 79 -9.50 -5.79 -4.56
C MET A 79 -10.85 -5.53 -3.88
N ARG A 80 -11.07 -6.11 -2.68
CA ARG A 80 -12.28 -5.88 -1.88
C ARG A 80 -12.20 -4.62 -1.03
N ASN A 81 -11.04 -4.34 -0.43
CA ASN A 81 -10.78 -3.21 0.46
C ASN A 81 -9.71 -2.31 -0.16
N LYS A 82 -10.17 -1.28 -0.87
CA LYS A 82 -9.32 -0.44 -1.74
C LYS A 82 -8.29 0.42 -0.99
N VAL A 83 -8.46 0.60 0.32
CA VAL A 83 -7.57 1.41 1.15
C VAL A 83 -7.28 0.65 2.45
N ARG A 84 -6.01 0.62 2.84
CA ARG A 84 -5.55 0.05 4.11
C ARG A 84 -4.48 0.95 4.69
N MET A 85 -4.58 1.22 6.00
CA MET A 85 -3.59 2.00 6.75
C MET A 85 -3.00 1.12 7.86
N ILE A 86 -1.68 1.19 8.02
CA ILE A 86 -0.98 0.73 9.23
C ILE A 86 -0.34 1.98 9.79
N TYR A 87 -0.65 2.32 11.04
CA TYR A 87 -0.10 3.51 11.67
C TYR A 87 1.34 3.29 12.14
N ASP A 88 1.59 2.15 12.80
CA ASP A 88 2.90 1.77 13.34
C ASP A 88 3.05 0.26 13.19
N CYS A 89 4.11 -0.19 12.50
CA CYS A 89 4.41 -1.60 12.29
C CYS A 89 5.07 -2.26 13.51
N LEU A 90 5.60 -1.48 14.46
CA LEU A 90 6.23 -1.93 15.69
C LEU A 90 5.24 -1.97 16.87
N ALA A 91 4.07 -1.35 16.72
CA ALA A 91 3.05 -1.33 17.75
C ALA A 91 2.52 -2.75 18.05
N PRO A 92 2.40 -3.13 19.34
CA PRO A 92 1.85 -4.43 19.70
C PRO A 92 0.37 -4.52 19.29
N SER A 93 -0.02 -5.68 18.75
CA SER A 93 -1.41 -5.94 18.38
C SER A 93 -2.30 -6.08 19.62
N VAL A 94 -3.50 -5.50 19.55
CA VAL A 94 -4.50 -5.58 20.62
C VAL A 94 -5.47 -6.73 20.34
N GLN A 95 -5.65 -7.61 21.32
CA GLN A 95 -6.57 -8.75 21.20
C GLN A 95 -8.03 -8.27 21.23
N VAL A 96 -8.83 -8.76 20.28
CA VAL A 96 -10.28 -8.57 20.29
C VAL A 96 -10.90 -9.60 21.23
N ILE A 97 -11.67 -9.14 22.22
CA ILE A 97 -12.47 -10.01 23.08
C ILE A 97 -13.77 -10.34 22.37
N GLN A 98 -14.05 -11.63 22.21
CA GLN A 98 -15.21 -12.14 21.49
C GLN A 98 -15.99 -13.14 22.36
N ASP A 99 -17.28 -13.28 22.08
CA ASP A 99 -18.14 -14.24 22.79
C ASP A 99 -17.70 -15.68 22.48
N LYS A 100 -17.64 -16.52 23.52
CA LYS A 100 -17.25 -17.94 23.40
C LYS A 100 -18.26 -18.77 22.59
N ARG A 101 -19.47 -18.26 22.39
CA ARG A 101 -20.53 -18.90 21.58
C ARG A 101 -20.29 -18.80 20.07
N LEU A 102 -19.31 -18.01 19.63
CA LEU A 102 -18.96 -17.95 18.21
C LEU A 102 -18.16 -19.19 17.81
N ASP A 103 -18.64 -19.90 16.79
CA ASP A 103 -17.98 -21.10 16.25
C ASP A 103 -16.63 -20.80 15.57
N GLN A 104 -16.39 -19.52 15.22
CA GLN A 104 -15.17 -19.06 14.58
C GLN A 104 -14.85 -17.61 14.96
N PRO A 105 -13.57 -17.19 14.87
CA PRO A 105 -13.19 -15.80 15.09
C PRO A 105 -13.93 -14.82 14.18
N LEU A 106 -14.15 -13.60 14.68
CA LEU A 106 -14.71 -12.52 13.87
C LEU A 106 -13.83 -12.25 12.64
N SER A 107 -14.46 -12.12 11.47
CA SER A 107 -13.74 -11.74 10.27
C SER A 107 -13.44 -10.24 10.28
N LEU A 108 -12.17 -9.89 10.44
CA LEU A 108 -11.68 -8.51 10.42
C LEU A 108 -11.22 -8.06 9.03
N GLY A 109 -11.49 -8.84 7.98
CA GLY A 109 -10.96 -8.59 6.63
C GLY A 109 -11.26 -7.19 6.08
N GLY A 110 -12.39 -6.59 6.46
CA GLY A 110 -12.79 -5.22 6.09
C GLY A 110 -12.64 -4.17 7.20
N SER A 111 -12.05 -4.52 8.35
CA SER A 111 -11.80 -3.55 9.42
C SER A 111 -10.63 -2.65 9.05
N THR A 112 -10.82 -1.33 9.23
CA THR A 112 -9.75 -0.33 9.04
C THR A 112 -8.64 -0.44 10.08
N LEU A 113 -8.93 -1.03 11.24
CA LEU A 113 -7.98 -1.22 12.36
C LEU A 113 -7.36 -2.62 12.37
N ARG A 114 -7.53 -3.41 11.30
CA ARG A 114 -6.96 -4.76 11.24
C ARG A 114 -5.43 -4.71 11.30
N ALA A 115 -4.87 -5.34 12.34
CA ALA A 115 -3.44 -5.47 12.53
C ALA A 115 -2.73 -6.11 11.32
N PRO A 116 -1.49 -5.70 10.99
CA PRO A 116 -0.67 -6.40 10.02
C PRO A 116 -0.34 -7.82 10.47
N TYR A 117 -0.18 -8.72 9.51
CA TYR A 117 0.37 -10.04 9.79
C TYR A 117 1.85 -9.90 10.18
N GLY A 118 2.34 -10.72 11.12
CA GLY A 118 3.67 -10.57 11.71
C GLY A 118 4.83 -10.54 10.69
N CYS A 119 4.76 -11.37 9.64
CA CYS A 119 5.75 -11.34 8.55
C CYS A 119 5.80 -9.96 7.85
N HIS A 120 4.64 -9.36 7.58
CA HIS A 120 4.58 -8.05 6.92
C HIS A 120 4.98 -6.90 7.87
N ALA A 121 4.65 -7.00 9.16
CA ALA A 121 5.13 -6.06 10.16
C ALA A 121 6.67 -6.05 10.24
N GLN A 122 7.28 -7.24 10.27
CA GLN A 122 8.75 -7.36 10.26
C GLN A 122 9.36 -6.88 8.93
N TYR A 123 8.72 -7.16 7.80
CA TYR A 123 9.14 -6.65 6.49
C TYR A 123 9.18 -5.13 6.47
N MET A 124 8.12 -4.47 6.96
CA MET A 124 8.05 -3.01 7.07
C MET A 124 9.17 -2.46 7.97
N ALA A 125 9.39 -3.08 9.14
CA ALA A 125 10.47 -2.70 10.03
C ALA A 125 11.86 -2.82 9.37
N ASN A 126 12.09 -3.88 8.60
CA ASN A 126 13.35 -4.09 7.86
C ASN A 126 13.56 -3.07 6.73
N MET A 127 12.47 -2.61 6.11
CA MET A 127 12.50 -1.59 5.06
C MET A 127 12.56 -0.17 5.61
N GLY A 128 12.37 0.02 6.92
CA GLY A 128 12.32 1.33 7.57
C GLY A 128 11.03 2.11 7.27
N SER A 129 9.91 1.41 7.10
CA SER A 129 8.61 1.96 6.70
C SER A 129 7.53 1.84 7.77
#